data_AF-A0A455UG65-F1
#
_entry.id   AF-A0A455UG65-F1
#
_cell.length_a   1.000
_cell.length_b   1.000
_cell.length_c   1.000
_cell.angle_alpha   90.00
_cell.angle_beta   90.00
_cell.angle_gamma   90.00
#
_symmetry.space_group_name_H-M   'P 1'
#
loop_
_entity.id
_entity.type
_entity.pdbx_description
1 polymer ?
#
loop_
_entity_poly.entity_id
_entity_poly.type
_entity_poly.pdbx_seq_one_letter_code
_entity_poly.pdbx_strand_id
1 'polypeptide(L)'
;MVALSGTFAAELLFRRQWWAIAPLAAIWLIPMALPQQWTTQASDPTRVALLQGNLPQLLKWTPEGQRTAANTYSELTREVADEVDLIVWPETALPMIEEQARPVLERVQANLPPDVALLTGIVQRDEQERYFNSVIGVGNVEGATRKST
;
A
#
# COMPACT_ATOMS: atom_id res chain seq x y z
N MET A 1 29.79 21.43 -0.03
CA MET A 1 29.78 21.32 1.44
C MET A 1 30.83 20.32 1.94
N VAL A 2 32.11 20.57 1.67
CA VAL A 2 33.25 19.77 2.21
C VAL A 2 34.38 20.71 2.63
N ALA A 3 34.51 21.86 1.96
CA ALA A 3 35.48 22.89 2.33
C ALA A 3 35.14 23.67 3.62
N LEU A 4 33.86 23.82 3.97
CA LEU A 4 33.44 24.59 5.16
C LEU A 4 33.58 23.82 6.48
N SER A 5 33.65 22.49 6.43
CA SER A 5 33.84 21.63 7.61
C SER A 5 35.29 21.61 8.10
N GLY A 6 36.26 21.85 7.22
CA GLY A 6 37.69 21.83 7.58
C GLY A 6 38.11 22.99 8.49
N THR A 7 37.59 24.20 8.23
CA THR A 7 37.97 25.40 8.99
C THR A 7 37.37 25.44 10.39
N PHE A 8 36.14 24.93 10.56
CA PHE A 8 35.47 24.83 11.86
C PHE A 8 36.18 23.82 12.80
N ALA A 9 36.72 22.74 12.26
CA ALA A 9 37.46 21.73 13.03
C ALA A 9 38.80 22.26 13.57
N ALA A 10 39.47 23.13 12.81
CA ALA A 10 40.75 23.74 13.23
C ALA A 10 40.56 24.78 14.35
N GLU A 11 39.49 25.57 14.29
CA GLU A 11 39.20 26.61 15.29
C GLU A 11 38.72 26.03 16.64
N LEU A 12 38.06 24.87 16.60
CA LEU A 12 37.63 24.11 17.78
C LEU A 12 38.82 23.47 18.53
N LEU A 13 39.87 23.05 17.80
CA LEU A 13 41.10 22.50 18.38
C LEU A 13 41.88 23.54 19.20
N PHE A 14 41.91 24.79 18.74
CA PHE A 14 42.61 25.89 19.43
C PHE A 14 41.93 26.34 20.73
N ARG A 15 40.62 26.09 20.92
CA ARG A 15 39.87 26.48 22.13
C ARG A 15 39.76 25.40 23.22
N ARG A 16 40.37 24.22 23.03
CA ARG A 16 40.37 23.10 24.01
C ARG A 16 38.96 22.73 24.52
N GLN A 17 37.95 22.86 23.65
CA GLN A 17 36.56 22.45 23.91
C GLN A 17 36.33 21.01 23.40
N TRP A 18 37.03 20.04 23.99
CA TRP A 18 36.99 18.62 23.59
C TRP A 18 35.58 18.02 23.66
N TRP A 19 34.69 18.62 24.46
CA TRP A 19 33.28 18.26 24.56
C TRP A 19 32.49 18.50 23.25
N ALA A 20 32.91 19.43 22.39
CA ALA A 20 32.27 19.71 21.11
C ALA A 20 32.73 18.75 19.98
N ILE A 21 33.81 17.99 20.19
CA ILE A 21 34.28 16.96 19.25
C ILE A 21 33.42 15.69 19.36
N ALA A 22 32.93 15.38 20.57
CA ALA A 22 32.11 14.21 20.84
C ALA A 22 30.83 14.11 19.98
N PRO A 23 29.97 15.14 19.84
CA PRO A 23 28.78 15.05 18.99
C PRO A 23 29.13 14.94 17.50
N LEU A 24 30.21 15.58 17.05
CA LEU A 24 30.69 15.46 15.67
C LEU A 24 31.19 14.03 15.38
N ALA A 25 32.00 13.46 16.27
CA ALA A 25 32.46 12.08 16.13
C ALA A 25 31.30 11.08 16.20
N ALA A 26 30.31 11.34 17.06
CA ALA A 26 29.11 10.51 17.17
C ALA A 26 28.30 10.49 15.86
N ILE A 27 28.14 11.63 15.18
CA ILE A 27 27.46 11.70 13.87
C ILE A 27 28.14 10.80 12.82
N TRP A 28 29.46 10.66 12.88
CA TRP A 28 30.21 9.82 11.93
C TRP A 28 30.32 8.36 12.35
N LEU A 29 30.38 8.07 13.65
CA LEU A 29 30.60 6.72 14.17
C LEU A 29 29.30 5.94 14.42
N ILE A 30 28.20 6.60 14.78
CA ILE A 30 26.91 5.94 15.04
C ILE A 30 26.39 5.17 13.80
N PRO A 31 26.42 5.73 12.58
CA PRO A 31 26.01 5.00 11.37
C PRO A 31 26.85 3.75 11.09
N MET A 32 28.12 3.73 11.50
CA MET A 32 29.00 2.58 11.30
C MET A 32 28.74 1.46 12.31
N ALA A 33 28.20 1.79 13.49
CA ALA A 33 27.83 0.83 14.52
C ALA A 33 26.41 0.27 14.34
N LEU A 34 25.59 0.91 13.51
CA LEU A 34 24.24 0.42 13.19
C LEU A 34 24.33 -0.81 12.28
N PRO A 35 23.46 -1.81 12.49
CA PRO A 35 23.41 -2.97 11.62
C PRO A 35 23.07 -2.54 10.19
N GLN A 36 23.88 -2.96 9.22
CA GLN A 36 23.63 -2.66 7.81
C GLN A 36 22.35 -3.34 7.29
N GLN A 37 21.99 -4.50 7.86
CA GLN A 37 20.69 -5.12 7.62
C GLN A 37 19.73 -4.74 8.74
N TRP A 38 18.73 -3.93 8.38
CA TRP A 38 17.62 -3.55 9.28
C TRP A 38 16.37 -4.40 9.00
N THR A 39 16.44 -5.31 8.04
CA THR A 39 15.37 -6.25 7.69
C THR A 39 15.88 -7.69 7.74
N THR A 40 14.95 -8.61 7.95
CA THR A 40 15.15 -10.05 7.81
C THR A 40 14.29 -10.57 6.67
N GLN A 41 14.81 -11.50 5.88
CA GLN A 41 14.03 -12.14 4.84
C GLN A 41 12.91 -12.99 5.48
N ALA A 42 11.68 -12.84 4.99
CA ALA A 42 10.58 -13.70 5.40
C ALA A 42 10.82 -15.12 4.88
N SER A 43 10.53 -16.13 5.70
CA SER A 43 10.72 -17.55 5.35
C SER A 43 9.72 -18.08 4.33
N ASP A 44 8.59 -17.39 4.17
CA ASP A 44 7.50 -17.79 3.27
C ASP A 44 7.07 -16.59 2.40
N PRO A 45 7.48 -16.55 1.11
CA PRO A 45 7.18 -15.44 0.23
C PRO A 45 5.72 -15.50 -0.25
N THR A 46 4.90 -14.54 0.18
CA THR A 46 3.53 -14.37 -0.34
C THR A 46 3.55 -13.96 -1.81
N ARG A 47 2.83 -14.69 -2.65
CA ARG A 47 2.67 -14.34 -4.06
C ARG A 47 1.48 -13.42 -4.25
N VAL A 48 1.73 -12.26 -4.84
CA VAL A 48 0.75 -11.18 -4.96
C VAL A 48 0.49 -10.85 -6.44
N ALA A 49 -0.79 -10.81 -6.84
CA ALA A 49 -1.22 -10.29 -8.14
C ALA A 49 -1.80 -8.88 -7.99
N LEU A 50 -1.24 -7.91 -8.71
CA LEU A 50 -1.79 -6.56 -8.85
C LEU A 50 -2.56 -6.47 -10.16
N LEU A 51 -3.89 -6.39 -10.11
CA LEU A 51 -4.72 -6.40 -11.31
C LEU A 51 -4.99 -4.99 -11.83
N GLN A 52 -4.72 -4.73 -13.11
CA GLN A 52 -5.00 -3.43 -13.74
C GLN A 52 -5.98 -3.60 -14.89
N GLY A 53 -7.23 -3.14 -14.70
CA GLY A 53 -8.27 -3.25 -15.72
C GLY A 53 -8.19 -2.27 -16.90
N ASN A 54 -7.32 -1.25 -16.84
CA ASN A 54 -7.12 -0.23 -17.88
C ASN A 54 -8.44 0.33 -18.47
N LEU A 55 -9.39 0.71 -17.60
CA LEU A 55 -10.72 1.14 -18.01
C LEU A 55 -10.70 2.59 -18.56
N PRO A 56 -11.43 2.89 -19.64
CA PRO A 56 -11.55 4.25 -20.16
C PRO A 56 -12.12 5.23 -19.11
N GLN A 57 -11.39 6.30 -18.83
CA GLN A 57 -11.77 7.31 -17.83
C GLN A 57 -13.16 7.94 -18.09
N LEU A 58 -13.58 8.04 -19.35
CA LEU A 58 -14.84 8.67 -19.76
C LEU A 58 -16.08 7.83 -19.38
N LEU A 59 -15.93 6.52 -19.21
CA LEU A 59 -17.05 5.61 -19.00
C LEU A 59 -17.20 5.17 -17.54
N LYS A 60 -16.20 5.40 -16.69
CA LYS A 60 -16.13 4.80 -15.35
C LYS A 60 -17.36 5.04 -14.47
N TRP A 61 -18.06 6.16 -14.59
CA TRP A 61 -19.21 6.47 -13.73
C TRP A 61 -20.56 6.14 -14.37
N THR A 62 -20.59 5.61 -15.58
CA THR A 62 -21.86 5.19 -16.20
C THR A 62 -22.24 3.78 -15.74
N PRO A 63 -23.53 3.40 -15.77
CA PRO A 63 -23.95 2.04 -15.47
C PRO A 63 -23.24 0.98 -16.33
N GLU A 64 -22.97 1.31 -17.60
CA GLU A 64 -22.23 0.45 -18.53
C GLU A 64 -20.77 0.30 -18.11
N GLY A 65 -20.12 1.40 -17.71
CA GLY A 65 -18.75 1.37 -17.22
C GLY A 65 -18.59 0.59 -15.91
N GLN A 66 -19.55 0.73 -14.99
CA GLN A 66 -19.62 -0.05 -13.76
C GLN A 66 -19.72 -1.57 -14.03
N ARG A 67 -20.61 -1.98 -14.96
CA ARG A 67 -20.75 -3.38 -15.38
C ARG A 67 -19.49 -3.90 -16.06
N THR A 68 -18.90 -3.09 -16.94
CA THR A 68 -17.65 -3.43 -17.63
C THR A 68 -16.53 -3.63 -16.62
N ALA A 69 -16.38 -2.70 -15.68
CA ALA A 69 -15.39 -2.79 -14.60
C ALA A 69 -15.57 -4.08 -13.78
N ALA A 70 -16.79 -4.35 -13.30
CA ALA A 70 -17.09 -5.55 -12.52
C ALA A 70 -16.75 -6.83 -13.29
N ASN A 71 -17.09 -6.91 -14.58
CA ASN A 71 -16.78 -8.06 -15.42
C ASN A 71 -15.27 -8.23 -15.64
N THR A 72 -14.58 -7.16 -16.01
CA THR A 72 -13.12 -7.17 -16.25
C THR A 72 -12.37 -7.62 -15.01
N TYR A 73 -12.64 -7.03 -13.84
CA TYR A 73 -11.94 -7.43 -12.61
C TYR A 73 -12.29 -8.84 -12.16
N SER A 74 -13.55 -9.28 -12.34
CA SER A 74 -13.94 -10.67 -12.04
C SER A 74 -13.26 -11.69 -12.96
N GLU A 75 -12.99 -11.33 -14.21
CA GLU A 75 -12.30 -12.18 -15.19
C GLU A 75 -10.81 -12.25 -14.90
N LEU A 76 -10.13 -11.11 -14.74
CA LEU A 76 -8.72 -11.05 -14.36
C LEU A 76 -8.45 -11.78 -13.04
N THR A 77 -9.37 -11.71 -12.08
CA THR A 77 -9.26 -12.44 -10.82
C THR A 77 -9.30 -13.95 -11.05
N ARG A 78 -10.21 -14.44 -11.89
CA ARG A 78 -10.31 -15.87 -12.23
C ARG A 78 -9.06 -16.41 -12.93
N GLU A 79 -8.41 -15.60 -13.75
CA GLU A 79 -7.18 -16.00 -14.48
C GLU A 79 -6.00 -16.26 -13.55
N VAL A 80 -5.93 -15.59 -12.40
CA VAL A 80 -4.77 -15.68 -11.48
C VAL A 80 -5.07 -16.39 -10.16
N ALA A 81 -6.35 -16.68 -9.87
CA ALA A 81 -6.79 -17.13 -8.55
C ALA A 81 -6.10 -18.41 -8.07
N ASP A 82 -5.80 -19.36 -8.95
CA ASP A 82 -5.17 -20.62 -8.59
C ASP A 82 -3.65 -20.52 -8.39
N GLU A 83 -3.06 -19.36 -8.71
CA GLU A 83 -1.61 -19.20 -8.74
C GLU A 83 -1.08 -18.30 -7.63
N VAL A 84 -1.91 -17.57 -6.88
CA VAL A 84 -1.48 -16.50 -5.95
C VAL A 84 -2.17 -16.58 -4.60
N ASP A 85 -1.57 -15.98 -3.56
CA ASP A 85 -2.14 -15.94 -2.21
C ASP A 85 -2.95 -14.66 -1.96
N LEU A 86 -2.59 -13.57 -2.65
CA LEU A 86 -3.23 -12.26 -2.51
C LEU A 86 -3.45 -11.60 -3.87
N ILE A 87 -4.68 -11.15 -4.09
CA ILE A 87 -5.08 -10.35 -5.24
C ILE A 87 -5.37 -8.94 -4.77
N VAL A 88 -4.83 -7.94 -5.45
CA VAL A 88 -5.07 -6.53 -5.14
C VAL A 88 -5.67 -5.84 -6.35
N TRP A 89 -6.85 -5.28 -6.15
CA TRP A 89 -7.50 -4.37 -7.09
C TRP A 89 -7.18 -2.92 -6.73
N PRO A 90 -7.06 -2.01 -7.72
CA PRO A 90 -6.82 -0.60 -7.49
C PRO A 90 -8.01 0.08 -6.81
N GLU A 91 -7.77 1.26 -6.25
CA GLU A 91 -8.79 2.05 -5.53
C GLU A 91 -10.05 2.35 -6.37
N THR A 92 -9.88 2.46 -7.69
CA THR A 92 -10.94 2.79 -8.65
C THR A 92 -11.46 1.56 -9.40
N ALA A 93 -11.19 0.35 -8.92
CA ALA A 93 -11.57 -0.89 -9.60
C ALA A 93 -13.09 -1.02 -9.78
N LEU A 94 -13.85 -0.69 -8.74
CA LEU A 94 -15.30 -0.61 -8.78
C LEU A 94 -15.72 0.86 -8.63
N PRO A 95 -16.11 1.55 -9.72
CA PRO A 95 -16.51 2.95 -9.68
C PRO A 95 -17.95 3.12 -9.17
N MET A 96 -18.19 2.59 -7.97
CA MET A 96 -19.48 2.58 -7.27
C MET A 96 -19.26 2.57 -5.76
N ILE A 97 -20.30 2.90 -4.99
CA ILE A 97 -20.24 2.84 -3.52
C ILE A 97 -20.27 1.40 -3.03
N GLU A 98 -19.78 1.16 -1.80
CA GLU A 98 -19.70 -0.17 -1.19
C GLU A 98 -20.99 -0.97 -1.26
N GLU A 99 -22.13 -0.34 -0.97
CA GLU A 99 -23.45 -0.97 -1.03
C GLU A 99 -23.78 -1.55 -2.41
N GLN A 100 -23.36 -0.86 -3.48
CA GLN A 100 -23.59 -1.27 -4.87
C GLN A 100 -22.57 -2.33 -5.32
N ALA A 101 -21.35 -2.26 -4.80
CA ALA A 101 -20.28 -3.20 -5.11
C ALA A 101 -20.38 -4.52 -4.34
N ARG A 102 -21.07 -4.55 -3.19
CA ARG A 102 -21.22 -5.73 -2.33
C ARG A 102 -21.62 -6.99 -3.10
N PRO A 103 -22.64 -7.00 -3.98
CA PRO A 103 -23.04 -8.21 -4.70
C PRO A 103 -21.99 -8.70 -5.69
N VAL A 104 -21.15 -7.80 -6.23
CA VAL A 104 -20.04 -8.16 -7.12
C VAL A 104 -18.93 -8.82 -6.30
N LEU A 105 -18.56 -8.22 -5.17
CA LEU A 105 -17.51 -8.71 -4.29
C LEU A 105 -17.86 -10.08 -3.68
N GLU A 106 -19.10 -10.26 -3.24
CA GLU A 106 -19.60 -11.55 -2.74
C GLU A 106 -19.53 -12.64 -3.83
N ARG A 107 -19.89 -12.30 -5.07
CA ARG A 107 -19.77 -13.24 -6.20
C ARG A 107 -18.32 -13.60 -6.48
N VAL A 108 -17.41 -12.64 -6.44
CA VAL A 108 -15.98 -12.91 -6.63
C VAL A 108 -15.46 -13.77 -5.49
N GLN A 109 -15.80 -13.43 -4.24
CA GLN A 109 -15.45 -14.21 -3.05
C GLN A 109 -15.89 -15.66 -3.14
N ALA A 110 -17.13 -15.90 -3.59
CA ALA A 110 -17.67 -17.25 -3.72
C ALA A 110 -16.95 -18.11 -4.78
N ASN A 111 -16.17 -17.49 -5.67
CA ASN A 111 -15.38 -18.18 -6.70
C ASN A 111 -13.86 -18.16 -6.41
N LEU A 112 -13.42 -17.55 -5.31
CA LEU A 112 -12.02 -17.56 -4.91
C LEU A 112 -11.70 -18.86 -4.17
N PRO A 113 -10.48 -19.42 -4.36
CA PRO A 113 -10.02 -20.50 -3.51
C PRO A 113 -9.95 -20.04 -2.03
N PRO A 114 -10.15 -20.96 -1.06
CA PRO A 114 -10.29 -20.59 0.35
C PRO A 114 -9.10 -19.83 0.93
N ASP A 115 -7.90 -20.12 0.45
CA ASP A 115 -6.65 -19.56 0.97
C ASP A 115 -6.28 -18.22 0.33
N VAL A 116 -7.02 -17.78 -0.70
CA VAL A 116 -6.75 -16.57 -1.46
C VAL A 116 -7.48 -15.38 -0.86
N ALA A 117 -6.75 -14.29 -0.69
CA ALA A 117 -7.29 -13.01 -0.25
C ALA A 117 -7.49 -12.05 -1.42
N LEU A 118 -8.55 -11.25 -1.38
CA LEU A 118 -8.78 -10.13 -2.29
C LEU A 118 -8.82 -8.82 -1.50
N LEU A 119 -8.05 -7.83 -1.94
CA LEU A 119 -8.02 -6.50 -1.35
C LEU A 119 -8.38 -5.46 -2.43
N THR A 120 -9.32 -4.58 -2.13
CA THR A 120 -9.73 -3.51 -3.05
C THR A 120 -10.01 -2.22 -2.32
N GLY A 121 -9.73 -1.09 -2.97
CA GLY A 121 -10.29 0.19 -2.51
C GLY A 121 -11.75 0.33 -2.91
N ILE A 122 -12.51 1.04 -2.09
CA ILE A 122 -13.94 1.23 -2.26
C ILE A 122 -14.39 2.55 -1.63
N VAL A 123 -15.43 3.15 -2.20
CA VAL A 123 -16.05 4.34 -1.64
C VAL A 123 -17.11 3.91 -0.62
N GLN A 124 -16.89 4.23 0.65
CA GLN A 124 -17.87 4.05 1.71
C GLN A 124 -18.67 5.33 1.92
N ARG A 125 -19.95 5.18 2.27
CA ARG A 125 -20.82 6.29 2.69
C ARG A 125 -21.24 6.03 4.13
N ASP A 126 -21.11 7.01 5.01
CA ASP A 126 -21.60 6.90 6.38
C ASP A 126 -23.09 7.28 6.52
N GLU A 127 -23.65 7.14 7.72
CA GLU A 127 -25.04 7.49 8.03
C GLU A 127 -25.34 8.98 7.86
N GLN A 128 -24.31 9.84 7.78
CA GLN A 128 -24.40 11.28 7.60
C GLN A 128 -24.16 11.69 6.14
N GLU A 129 -24.23 10.73 5.21
CA GLU A 129 -23.98 10.89 3.77
C GLU A 129 -22.59 11.40 3.39
N ARG A 130 -21.60 11.24 4.28
CA ARG A 130 -20.21 11.59 3.99
C ARG A 130 -19.52 10.43 3.28
N TYR A 131 -18.75 10.76 2.25
CA TYR A 131 -18.03 9.81 1.42
C TYR A 131 -16.58 9.66 1.87
N PHE A 132 -16.10 8.42 1.98
CA PHE A 132 -14.75 8.09 2.41
C PHE A 132 -14.12 7.06 1.49
N ASN A 133 -12.84 7.23 1.18
CA ASN A 133 -12.05 6.19 0.53
C ASN A 133 -11.60 5.19 1.59
N SER A 134 -11.94 3.93 1.37
CA SER A 134 -11.63 2.83 2.27
C SER A 134 -11.00 1.69 1.49
N VAL A 135 -10.30 0.81 2.20
CA VAL A 135 -9.78 -0.44 1.67
C VAL A 135 -10.47 -1.57 2.41
N ILE A 136 -11.02 -2.52 1.66
CA ILE A 136 -11.69 -3.70 2.21
C ILE A 136 -10.96 -4.97 1.76
N GLY A 137 -10.82 -5.90 2.69
CA GLY A 137 -10.43 -7.29 2.45
C GLY A 137 -11.66 -8.17 2.25
N VAL A 138 -11.56 -9.12 1.34
CA VAL A 138 -12.58 -10.12 1.00
C VAL A 138 -11.87 -11.48 0.89
N GLY A 139 -12.48 -12.58 1.36
CA GLY A 139 -11.84 -13.90 1.40
C GLY A 139 -11.09 -14.16 2.71
N ASN A 140 -9.87 -14.70 2.64
CA ASN A 140 -9.05 -15.07 3.81
C ASN A 140 -8.45 -13.86 4.58
N VAL A 141 -8.82 -12.63 4.20
CA VAL A 141 -8.45 -11.40 4.92
C VAL A 141 -9.74 -10.71 5.35
N GLU A 142 -10.09 -10.85 6.63
CA GLU A 142 -11.15 -10.06 7.26
C GLU A 142 -10.57 -8.75 7.78
N GLY A 143 -10.97 -7.62 7.19
CA GLY A 143 -10.56 -6.29 7.67
C GLY A 143 -10.98 -5.16 6.74
N ALA A 144 -11.35 -4.02 7.32
CA ALA A 144 -11.63 -2.78 6.60
C ALA A 144 -10.82 -1.64 7.22
N THR A 145 -10.00 -0.97 6.41
CA THR A 145 -9.24 0.21 6.85
C THR A 145 -9.79 1.45 6.16
N ARG A 146 -10.09 2.50 6.94
CA ARG A 146 -10.56 3.78 6.43
C ARG A 146 -9.39 4.77 6.35
N LYS A 147 -9.33 5.57 5.28
CA LYS A 147 -8.36 6.67 5.19
C LYS A 147 -8.77 7.77 6.17
N SER A 148 -8.01 7.95 7.25
CA SER A 148 -8.19 9.08 8.15
C SER A 148 -7.76 10.35 7.41
N THR A 149 -8.70 11.24 7.14
CA THR A 149 -8.43 12.62 6.72
C THR A 149 -8.46 13.52 7.95
#